data_AF-A0A4R2ZEP4-F1
#
_entry.id   AF-A0A4R2ZEP4-F1
#
_cell.length_a   1.000
_cell.length_b   1.000
_cell.length_c   1.000
_cell.angle_alpha   90.00
_cell.angle_beta   90.00
_cell.angle_gamma   90.00
#
_symmetry.space_group_name_H-M   'P 1'
#
loop_
_entity.id
_entity.type
_entity.pdbx_description
1 polymer ?
#
loop_
_entity_poly.entity_id
_entity_poly.type
_entity_poly.pdbx_seq_one_letter_code
_entity_poly.pdbx_strand_id
1 'polypeptide(L)'
;MKKVFTVIVCLIHISIAFAQQSKVENIDSISNYFKEIKYVTKQEVELWNRDLYGSILLVNPENRLLYSNEPDIKNTLKLQKDIYVGTLPDSINIANTSMQWNGKTWAMIMLPLFKDRYDRINLLAHELFHTVQISLGFTQYNKESNHLDLKDGRIYLRLELEALKKAILSNTQKEQSKHLTNAFIFRKYRNAIFPESYDTENQLELNEGLAEYTGFMISNRNKEAAKQHFVNSVNTFIKNPTYVRSFAYNTTPIYGNFLSKKDKYWNQKISADNNLTDFFIENLNIKIPTDLKATVVKIFKEYNGEEIIQEEEIREAKIKIRIAEYNSKFIEQPHFEIGFENMNISFDPRNIVPIGDKGTVYPNMRVTDNWGVLEVNNGALMFPNWNKISISIPTKINGQLIEGDGWSLQLNKYYTVIRDETSSNYILVKNKNISLL
;
A
#
# COMPACT_ATOMS: atom_id res chain seq x y z
N MET A 1 -31.65 4.44 7.94
CA MET A 1 -30.26 4.93 8.07
C MET A 1 -29.46 4.39 6.88
N LYS A 2 -29.17 5.22 5.88
CA LYS A 2 -28.33 4.82 4.75
C LYS A 2 -26.90 4.71 5.26
N LYS A 3 -26.34 3.49 5.31
CA LYS A 3 -24.91 3.29 5.54
C LYS A 3 -24.18 3.93 4.36
N VAL A 4 -23.53 5.06 4.60
CA VAL A 4 -22.58 5.64 3.66
C VAL A 4 -21.39 4.70 3.67
N PHE A 5 -21.18 3.97 2.57
CA PHE A 5 -19.96 3.21 2.35
C PHE A 5 -18.87 4.23 2.02
N THR A 6 -18.02 4.56 3.00
CA THR A 6 -16.78 5.27 2.72
C THR A 6 -15.84 4.28 2.03
N VAL A 7 -15.63 4.46 0.73
CA VAL A 7 -14.58 3.76 -0.01
C VAL A 7 -13.25 4.37 0.43
N ILE A 8 -12.58 3.70 1.37
CA ILE A 8 -11.24 4.11 1.81
C ILE A 8 -10.25 3.54 0.80
N VAL A 9 -9.86 4.40 -0.12
CA VAL A 9 -8.80 4.11 -1.08
C VAL A 9 -7.46 4.31 -0.36
N CYS A 10 -6.78 3.21 -0.02
CA CYS A 10 -5.41 3.30 0.48
C CYS A 10 -4.47 3.54 -0.69
N LEU A 11 -3.65 4.56 -0.50
CA LEU A 11 -2.81 5.18 -1.50
C LEU A 11 -1.39 4.71 -1.23
N ILE A 12 -0.80 3.92 -2.13
CA ILE A 12 0.56 3.41 -1.92
C ILE A 12 1.53 4.48 -2.41
N HIS A 13 2.22 5.14 -1.47
CA HIS A 13 3.30 6.05 -1.81
C HIS A 13 4.60 5.27 -2.05
N ILE A 14 4.89 4.91 -3.31
CA ILE A 14 6.23 4.40 -3.68
C ILE A 14 7.16 5.60 -3.86
N SER A 15 7.62 6.18 -2.76
CA SER A 15 8.72 7.14 -2.80
C SER A 15 10.03 6.36 -2.69
N ILE A 16 10.73 6.21 -3.80
CA ILE A 16 12.19 6.10 -3.73
C ILE A 16 12.66 7.55 -3.77
N ALA A 17 13.19 8.05 -2.65
CA ALA A 17 13.78 9.38 -2.59
C ALA A 17 15.03 9.43 -3.45
N PHE A 18 14.86 9.68 -4.75
CA PHE A 18 15.87 10.32 -5.56
C PHE A 18 15.50 11.78 -5.67
N ALA A 19 16.32 12.65 -5.09
CA ALA A 19 16.35 14.05 -5.48
C ALA A 19 16.78 14.10 -6.96
N GLN A 20 15.80 14.07 -7.87
CA GLN A 20 16.01 14.28 -9.30
C GLN A 20 15.35 15.60 -9.67
N GLN A 21 16.19 16.49 -10.20
CA GLN A 21 15.82 17.79 -10.75
C GLN A 21 14.57 17.68 -11.63
N SER A 22 13.58 18.52 -11.32
CA SER A 22 12.27 18.60 -11.97
C SER A 22 12.39 18.95 -13.46
N LYS A 23 12.59 17.93 -14.30
CA LYS A 23 12.33 18.05 -15.73
C LYS A 23 10.87 17.74 -15.95
N VAL A 24 10.14 18.68 -16.57
CA VAL A 24 8.84 18.39 -17.20
C VAL A 24 9.04 17.15 -18.07
N GLU A 25 8.27 16.10 -17.77
CA GLU A 25 8.37 14.84 -18.51
C GLU A 25 8.11 15.11 -19.98
N ASN A 26 8.95 14.52 -20.84
CA ASN A 26 8.80 14.68 -22.28
C ASN A 26 7.48 14.02 -22.70
N ILE A 27 6.60 14.78 -23.35
CA ILE A 27 5.26 14.32 -23.76
C ILE A 27 5.31 13.06 -24.64
N ASP A 28 6.36 12.89 -25.45
CA ASP A 28 6.56 11.70 -26.28
C ASP A 28 6.91 10.47 -25.43
N SER A 29 7.62 10.67 -24.31
CA SER A 29 7.90 9.59 -23.36
C SER A 29 6.62 9.12 -22.65
N ILE A 30 5.78 10.07 -22.23
CA ILE A 30 4.48 9.78 -21.63
C ILE A 30 3.57 9.03 -22.62
N SER A 31 3.47 9.52 -23.85
CA SER A 31 2.71 8.86 -24.94
C SER A 31 3.19 7.42 -25.17
N ASN A 32 4.51 7.20 -25.18
CA ASN A 32 5.08 5.87 -25.32
C ASN A 32 4.72 4.93 -24.16
N TYR A 33 4.66 5.42 -22.91
CA TYR A 33 4.21 4.59 -21.77
C TYR A 33 2.77 4.10 -21.95
N PHE A 34 1.87 4.96 -22.42
CA PHE A 34 0.48 4.55 -22.71
C PHE A 34 0.38 3.54 -23.84
N LYS A 35 1.16 3.72 -24.92
CA LYS A 35 1.23 2.75 -26.03
C LYS A 35 1.78 1.41 -25.57
N GLU A 36 2.80 1.44 -24.71
CA GLU A 36 3.44 0.25 -24.18
C GLU A 36 2.45 -0.57 -23.34
N ILE A 37 1.82 0.02 -22.31
CA ILE A 37 0.88 -0.73 -21.48
C ILE A 37 -0.35 -1.20 -22.28
N LYS A 38 -0.84 -0.41 -23.24
CA LYS A 38 -1.92 -0.80 -24.16
C LYS A 38 -1.55 -2.04 -24.97
N TYR A 39 -0.31 -2.11 -25.46
CA TYR A 39 0.15 -3.26 -26.24
C TYR A 39 0.20 -4.52 -25.37
N VAL A 40 0.81 -4.44 -24.18
CA VAL A 40 1.09 -5.62 -23.37
C VAL A 40 -0.18 -6.19 -22.71
N THR A 41 -1.07 -5.34 -22.20
CA THR A 41 -2.40 -5.77 -21.67
C THR A 41 -3.22 -6.52 -22.72
N LYS A 42 -3.16 -6.08 -23.99
CA LYS A 42 -3.84 -6.75 -25.10
C LYS A 42 -3.27 -8.13 -25.45
N GLN A 43 -2.00 -8.41 -25.13
CA GLN A 43 -1.42 -9.75 -25.31
C GLN A 43 -1.83 -10.71 -24.18
N GLU A 44 -2.23 -10.18 -23.02
CA GLU A 44 -2.49 -10.95 -21.80
C GLU A 44 -3.98 -10.93 -21.39
N VAL A 45 -4.88 -10.74 -22.37
CA VAL A 45 -6.35 -10.75 -22.17
C VAL A 45 -6.83 -12.02 -21.48
N GLU A 46 -6.20 -13.15 -21.81
CA GLU A 46 -6.53 -14.45 -21.24
C GLU A 46 -6.22 -14.53 -19.75
N LEU A 47 -5.42 -13.64 -19.15
CA LEU A 47 -5.13 -13.71 -17.71
C LEU A 47 -6.41 -13.57 -16.88
N TRP A 48 -7.31 -12.65 -17.26
CA TRP A 48 -8.57 -12.38 -16.55
C TRP A 48 -9.82 -12.50 -17.46
N ASN A 49 -9.67 -13.14 -18.63
CA ASN A 49 -10.69 -13.18 -19.70
C ASN A 49 -11.20 -11.77 -20.09
N ARG A 50 -10.32 -10.77 -20.00
CA ARG A 50 -10.65 -9.36 -20.23
C ARG A 50 -9.38 -8.56 -20.52
N ASP A 51 -9.49 -7.58 -21.42
CA ASP A 51 -8.46 -6.56 -21.60
C ASP A 51 -8.47 -5.60 -20.41
N LEU A 52 -7.34 -5.54 -19.69
CA LEU A 52 -7.18 -4.66 -18.53
C LEU A 52 -6.86 -3.21 -18.93
N TYR A 53 -6.59 -2.92 -20.20
CA TYR A 53 -6.34 -1.55 -20.62
C TYR A 53 -7.55 -0.66 -20.34
N GLY A 54 -7.32 0.39 -19.55
CA GLY A 54 -8.35 1.32 -19.10
C GLY A 54 -7.84 2.75 -19.00
N SER A 55 -8.61 3.58 -18.31
CA SER A 55 -8.33 5.00 -18.10
C SER A 55 -7.16 5.18 -17.14
N ILE A 56 -6.11 5.92 -17.55
CA ILE A 56 -4.90 6.17 -16.74
C ILE A 56 -4.69 7.68 -16.54
N LEU A 57 -4.29 8.06 -15.33
CA LEU A 57 -3.75 9.37 -14.99
C LEU A 57 -2.30 9.21 -14.51
N LEU A 58 -1.35 9.83 -15.20
CA LEU A 58 0.03 9.97 -14.73
C LEU A 58 0.19 11.39 -14.18
N VAL A 59 0.53 11.50 -12.89
CA VAL A 59 0.54 12.80 -12.19
C VAL A 59 1.93 13.09 -11.64
N ASN A 60 2.48 14.25 -11.98
CA ASN A 60 3.69 14.75 -11.34
C ASN A 60 3.35 15.28 -9.94
N PRO A 61 3.91 14.71 -8.86
CA PRO A 61 3.57 15.12 -7.50
C PRO A 61 4.03 16.53 -7.13
N GLU A 62 5.06 17.07 -7.78
CA GLU A 62 5.64 18.37 -7.44
C GLU A 62 4.80 19.54 -7.96
N ASN A 63 4.28 19.42 -9.19
CA ASN A 63 3.57 20.51 -9.86
C ASN A 63 2.14 20.16 -10.27
N ARG A 64 1.69 18.93 -9.95
CA ARG A 64 0.34 18.41 -10.21
C ARG A 64 -0.04 18.37 -11.69
N LEU A 65 0.95 18.51 -12.59
CA LEU A 65 0.77 18.30 -14.03
C LEU A 65 0.32 16.86 -14.24
N LEU A 66 -0.81 16.69 -14.91
CA LEU A 66 -1.40 15.38 -15.15
C LEU A 66 -1.46 15.09 -16.64
N TYR A 67 -1.23 13.82 -16.98
CA TYR A 67 -1.32 13.29 -18.32
C TYR A 67 -2.27 12.10 -18.36
N SER A 68 -3.00 11.94 -19.46
CA SER A 68 -3.95 10.85 -19.61
C SER A 68 -3.97 10.28 -21.02
N ASN A 69 -4.29 8.98 -21.12
CA ASN A 69 -4.46 8.27 -22.38
C ASN A 69 -5.81 8.56 -23.08
N GLU A 70 -6.76 9.20 -22.41
CA GLU A 70 -8.09 9.48 -22.95
C GLU A 70 -8.73 10.70 -22.27
N PRO A 71 -9.78 11.33 -22.84
CA PRO A 71 -10.38 12.52 -22.23
C PRO A 71 -11.15 12.15 -20.95
N ASP A 72 -11.38 13.17 -20.11
CA ASP A 72 -12.38 13.11 -19.04
C ASP A 72 -13.77 13.49 -19.55
N ILE A 73 -14.83 13.03 -18.88
CA ILE A 73 -16.21 13.27 -19.35
C ILE A 73 -16.58 14.76 -19.32
N LYS A 74 -15.95 15.53 -18.43
CA LYS A 74 -16.18 16.97 -18.31
C LYS A 74 -15.32 17.82 -19.25
N ASN A 75 -14.52 17.19 -20.12
CA ASN A 75 -13.62 17.87 -21.08
C ASN A 75 -12.71 18.93 -20.43
N THR A 76 -12.23 18.66 -19.21
CA THR A 76 -11.27 19.52 -18.52
C THR A 76 -9.84 19.28 -19.01
N LEU A 77 -9.54 18.09 -19.53
CA LEU A 77 -8.25 17.75 -20.10
C LEU A 77 -8.16 18.16 -21.57
N LYS A 78 -7.02 18.74 -21.96
CA LYS A 78 -6.78 19.22 -23.32
C LYS A 78 -5.93 18.24 -24.10
N LEU A 79 -6.36 17.92 -25.32
CA LEU A 79 -5.57 17.10 -26.23
C LEU A 79 -4.27 17.83 -26.60
N GLN A 80 -3.14 17.16 -26.43
CA GLN A 80 -1.83 17.62 -26.86
C GLN A 80 -1.11 16.44 -27.52
N LYS A 81 -0.91 16.54 -28.84
CA LYS A 81 -0.53 15.41 -29.71
C LYS A 81 -1.56 14.27 -29.63
N ASP A 82 -1.20 13.13 -29.07
CA ASP A 82 -2.02 11.92 -28.97
C ASP A 82 -2.41 11.56 -27.53
N ILE A 83 -2.18 12.47 -26.58
CA ILE A 83 -2.54 12.31 -25.17
C ILE A 83 -3.23 13.56 -24.63
N TYR A 84 -3.80 13.47 -23.43
CA TYR A 84 -4.51 14.57 -22.78
C TYR A 84 -3.71 15.11 -21.60
N VAL A 85 -3.73 16.43 -21.42
CA VAL A 85 -2.94 17.14 -20.40
C VAL A 85 -3.83 18.08 -19.60
N GLY A 86 -3.56 18.19 -18.30
CA GLY A 86 -4.23 19.13 -17.39
C GLY A 86 -3.47 19.31 -16.09
N THR A 87 -4.15 19.84 -15.07
CA THR A 87 -3.59 20.00 -13.71
C THR A 87 -4.55 19.37 -12.72
N LEU A 88 -4.04 18.56 -11.80
CA LEU A 88 -4.86 17.89 -10.80
C LEU A 88 -5.25 18.91 -9.73
N PRO A 89 -6.54 19.12 -9.41
CA PRO A 89 -6.97 20.07 -8.38
C PRO A 89 -6.38 19.77 -7.00
N ASP A 90 -5.96 20.78 -6.23
CA ASP A 90 -5.32 20.61 -4.89
C ASP A 90 -6.15 19.84 -3.87
N SER A 91 -7.47 19.81 -4.06
CA SER A 91 -8.41 19.05 -3.23
C SER A 91 -8.28 17.53 -3.40
N ILE A 92 -7.65 17.06 -4.48
CA ILE A 92 -7.47 15.63 -4.77
C ILE A 92 -6.06 15.22 -4.36
N ASN A 93 -5.95 14.18 -3.54
CA ASN A 93 -4.65 13.63 -3.18
C ASN A 93 -4.02 12.87 -4.36
N ILE A 94 -2.71 12.95 -4.47
CA ILE A 94 -1.94 12.19 -5.46
C ILE A 94 -1.47 10.90 -4.81
N ALA A 95 -1.69 9.77 -5.50
CA ALA A 95 -1.03 8.50 -5.21
C ALA A 95 -1.37 7.42 -6.25
N ASN A 96 -0.70 6.28 -6.10
CA ASN A 96 -0.95 5.09 -6.91
C ASN A 96 -2.21 4.39 -6.40
N THR A 97 -3.28 4.41 -7.21
CA THR A 97 -4.55 3.76 -6.89
C THR A 97 -5.58 3.78 -8.03
N SER A 98 -6.74 3.15 -7.81
CA SER A 98 -7.98 3.44 -8.54
C SER A 98 -8.80 4.56 -7.88
N MET A 99 -9.30 5.53 -8.66
CA MET A 99 -10.16 6.60 -8.14
C MET A 99 -11.27 7.02 -9.12
N GLN A 100 -12.37 7.59 -8.61
CA GLN A 100 -13.37 8.25 -9.45
C GLN A 100 -13.08 9.75 -9.58
N TRP A 101 -12.94 10.24 -10.81
CA TRP A 101 -12.76 11.66 -11.08
C TRP A 101 -13.37 12.05 -12.43
N ASN A 102 -14.07 13.18 -12.45
CA ASN A 102 -14.78 13.70 -13.63
C ASN A 102 -15.62 12.65 -14.37
N GLY A 103 -16.37 11.85 -13.61
CA GLY A 103 -17.39 10.93 -14.13
C GLY A 103 -16.89 9.55 -14.55
N LYS A 104 -15.62 9.20 -14.30
CA LYS A 104 -15.05 7.90 -14.64
C LYS A 104 -14.04 7.41 -13.61
N THR A 105 -13.78 6.11 -13.64
CA THR A 105 -12.74 5.47 -12.83
C THR A 105 -11.41 5.56 -13.56
N TRP A 106 -10.37 5.98 -12.85
CA TRP A 106 -9.00 6.13 -13.33
C TRP A 106 -8.06 5.27 -12.50
N ALA A 107 -7.08 4.66 -13.15
CA ALA A 107 -5.83 4.27 -12.49
C ALA A 107 -4.95 5.52 -12.40
N MET A 108 -4.76 6.07 -11.20
CA MET A 108 -3.82 7.16 -10.94
C MET A 108 -2.46 6.58 -10.59
N ILE A 109 -1.41 7.09 -11.21
CA ILE A 109 -0.01 6.70 -10.95
C ILE A 109 0.85 7.95 -10.87
N MET A 110 1.76 7.97 -9.92
CA MET A 110 2.73 9.06 -9.74
C MET A 110 3.89 8.98 -10.73
N LEU A 111 4.34 10.14 -11.18
CA LEU A 111 5.58 10.32 -11.93
C LEU A 111 6.75 10.65 -10.98
N PRO A 112 8.00 10.35 -11.37
CA PRO A 112 8.39 9.63 -12.60
C PRO A 112 8.09 8.13 -12.50
N LEU A 113 7.76 7.50 -13.63
CA LEU A 113 7.66 6.04 -13.70
C LEU A 113 9.06 5.39 -13.65
N PHE A 114 9.09 4.09 -13.33
CA PHE A 114 10.33 3.32 -13.38
C PHE A 114 10.97 3.38 -14.78
N LYS A 115 12.29 3.56 -14.79
CA LYS A 115 13.09 3.49 -16.03
C LYS A 115 13.10 2.07 -16.59
N ASP A 116 13.25 1.07 -15.71
CA ASP A 116 13.13 -0.33 -16.07
C ASP A 116 11.74 -0.61 -16.65
N ARG A 117 11.72 -1.33 -17.78
CA ARG A 117 10.49 -1.63 -18.51
C ARG A 117 9.58 -2.56 -17.72
N TYR A 118 10.14 -3.60 -17.12
CA TYR A 118 9.33 -4.61 -16.43
C TYR A 118 8.66 -4.01 -15.20
N ASP A 119 9.40 -3.25 -14.40
CA ASP A 119 8.86 -2.62 -13.19
C ASP A 119 7.82 -1.54 -13.52
N ARG A 120 8.03 -0.78 -14.61
CA ARG A 120 7.04 0.18 -15.11
C ARG A 120 5.74 -0.50 -15.52
N ILE A 121 5.82 -1.56 -16.33
CA ILE A 121 4.62 -2.29 -16.79
C ILE A 121 3.93 -2.98 -15.62
N ASN A 122 4.70 -3.54 -14.68
CA ASN A 122 4.16 -4.13 -13.46
C ASN A 122 3.32 -3.12 -12.68
N LEU A 123 3.85 -1.92 -12.43
CA LEU A 123 3.12 -0.86 -11.72
C LEU A 123 1.86 -0.45 -12.48
N LEU A 124 1.97 -0.17 -13.78
CA LEU A 124 0.80 0.27 -14.57
C LEU A 124 -0.31 -0.81 -14.62
N ALA A 125 0.07 -2.08 -14.77
CA ALA A 125 -0.88 -3.19 -14.80
C ALA A 125 -1.49 -3.48 -13.42
N HIS A 126 -0.71 -3.34 -12.34
CA HIS A 126 -1.18 -3.41 -10.96
C HIS A 126 -2.31 -2.39 -10.74
N GLU A 127 -2.08 -1.12 -11.09
CA GLU A 127 -3.05 -0.06 -10.87
C GLU A 127 -4.28 -0.19 -11.79
N LEU A 128 -4.09 -0.66 -13.03
CA LEU A 128 -5.20 -0.99 -13.92
C LEU A 128 -6.07 -2.13 -13.35
N PHE A 129 -5.48 -3.14 -12.70
CA PHE A 129 -6.24 -4.22 -12.08
C PHE A 129 -7.20 -3.69 -11.01
N HIS A 130 -6.77 -2.76 -10.16
CA HIS A 130 -7.66 -2.15 -9.16
C HIS A 130 -8.89 -1.47 -9.78
N THR A 131 -8.80 -0.95 -11.01
CA THR A 131 -9.97 -0.35 -11.70
C THR A 131 -11.04 -1.37 -12.08
N VAL A 132 -10.69 -2.65 -12.24
CA VAL A 132 -11.61 -3.73 -12.62
C VAL A 132 -11.88 -4.73 -11.50
N GLN A 133 -11.12 -4.69 -10.41
CA GLN A 133 -11.14 -5.68 -9.32
C GLN A 133 -12.56 -5.96 -8.78
N ILE A 134 -13.35 -4.90 -8.53
CA ILE A 134 -14.74 -5.02 -8.09
C ILE A 134 -15.59 -5.74 -9.14
N SER A 135 -15.40 -5.44 -10.43
CA SER A 135 -16.14 -6.10 -11.52
C SER A 135 -15.73 -7.56 -11.73
N LEU A 136 -14.57 -7.97 -11.23
CA LEU A 136 -14.11 -9.36 -11.16
C LEU A 136 -14.63 -10.09 -9.92
N GLY A 137 -15.45 -9.43 -9.09
CA GLY A 137 -16.06 -10.02 -7.89
C GLY A 137 -15.19 -9.92 -6.63
N PHE A 138 -14.02 -9.29 -6.70
CA PHE A 138 -13.16 -9.09 -5.53
C PHE A 138 -13.55 -7.78 -4.83
N THR A 139 -14.00 -7.90 -3.58
CA THR A 139 -14.33 -6.74 -2.76
C THR A 139 -13.06 -6.24 -2.09
N GLN A 140 -12.85 -4.92 -2.10
CA GLN A 140 -11.69 -4.31 -1.47
C GLN A 140 -11.92 -4.24 0.05
N TYR A 141 -11.27 -5.14 0.78
CA TYR A 141 -11.14 -5.06 2.23
C TYR A 141 -9.73 -4.62 2.58
N ASN A 142 -9.63 -3.74 3.57
CA ASN A 142 -8.37 -3.11 3.94
C ASN A 142 -8.11 -3.25 5.45
N LYS A 143 -8.35 -4.46 5.97
CA LYS A 143 -8.04 -4.79 7.35
C LYS A 143 -6.53 -4.99 7.47
N GLU A 144 -5.94 -4.33 8.46
CA GLU A 144 -4.49 -4.39 8.70
C GLU A 144 -4.12 -5.74 9.33
N SER A 145 -3.02 -6.34 8.85
CA SER A 145 -2.45 -7.56 9.41
C SER A 145 -1.57 -7.25 10.63
N ASN A 146 -2.17 -6.69 11.68
CA ASN A 146 -1.47 -6.11 12.84
C ASN A 146 -0.53 -7.07 13.58
N HIS A 147 -0.79 -8.38 13.52
CA HIS A 147 0.12 -9.38 14.08
C HIS A 147 1.50 -9.37 13.40
N LEU A 148 1.62 -8.84 12.18
CA LEU A 148 2.90 -8.65 11.49
C LEU A 148 3.71 -7.46 12.02
N ASP A 149 3.20 -6.70 12.99
CA ASP A 149 3.99 -5.77 13.80
C ASP A 149 4.33 -6.33 15.19
N LEU A 150 3.94 -7.58 15.47
CA LEU A 150 4.44 -8.32 16.63
C LEU A 150 5.69 -9.09 16.24
N LYS A 151 6.67 -9.16 17.15
CA LYS A 151 7.97 -9.81 16.93
C LYS A 151 7.84 -11.20 16.30
N ASP A 152 7.01 -12.07 16.88
CA ASP A 152 6.84 -13.44 16.37
C ASP A 152 6.17 -13.47 15.00
N GLY A 153 5.20 -12.57 14.73
CA GLY A 153 4.60 -12.45 13.40
C GLY A 153 5.62 -12.08 12.33
N ARG A 154 6.52 -11.12 12.65
CA ARG A 154 7.64 -10.74 11.77
C ARG A 154 8.62 -11.90 11.55
N ILE A 155 9.02 -12.60 12.61
CA ILE A 155 9.94 -13.74 12.52
C ILE A 155 9.40 -14.79 11.54
N TYR A 156 8.16 -15.24 11.73
CA TYR A 156 7.61 -16.30 10.88
C TYR A 156 7.29 -15.85 9.46
N LEU A 157 6.96 -14.57 9.23
CA LEU A 157 6.90 -14.01 7.87
C LEU A 157 8.27 -13.99 7.19
N ARG A 158 9.32 -13.57 7.90
CA ARG A 158 10.67 -13.55 7.34
C ARG A 158 11.17 -14.96 7.01
N LEU A 159 10.88 -15.95 7.85
CA LEU A 159 11.17 -17.36 7.58
C LEU A 159 10.41 -17.90 6.36
N GLU A 160 9.13 -17.56 6.22
CA GLU A 160 8.34 -17.86 5.03
C GLU A 160 8.99 -17.29 3.77
N LEU A 161 9.40 -16.02 3.80
CA LEU A 161 10.03 -15.34 2.67
C LEU A 161 11.43 -15.91 2.33
N GLU A 162 12.22 -16.30 3.33
CA GLU A 162 13.49 -17.02 3.10
C GLU A 162 13.25 -18.37 2.43
N ALA A 163 12.20 -19.09 2.85
CA ALA A 163 11.82 -20.34 2.21
C ALA A 163 11.37 -20.14 0.76
N LEU A 164 10.57 -19.11 0.49
CA LEU A 164 10.17 -18.74 -0.87
C LEU A 164 11.36 -18.35 -1.74
N LYS A 165 12.31 -17.58 -1.20
CA LYS A 165 13.56 -17.22 -1.89
C LYS A 165 14.36 -18.46 -2.26
N LYS A 166 14.51 -19.43 -1.34
CA LYS A 166 15.17 -20.72 -1.65
C LYS A 166 14.42 -21.53 -2.69
N ALA A 167 13.08 -21.52 -2.68
CA ALA A 167 12.29 -22.17 -3.73
C ALA A 167 12.58 -21.53 -5.10
N ILE A 168 12.58 -20.20 -5.20
CA ILE A 168 12.87 -19.47 -6.44
C ILE A 168 14.28 -19.77 -6.98
N LEU A 169 15.27 -19.86 -6.08
CA LEU A 169 16.66 -20.13 -6.43
C LEU A 169 16.94 -21.59 -6.79
N SER A 170 16.02 -22.51 -6.51
CA SER A 170 16.20 -23.94 -6.70
C SER A 170 16.08 -24.38 -8.17
N ASN A 171 16.97 -25.29 -8.57
CA ASN A 171 17.07 -25.78 -9.95
C ASN A 171 16.20 -27.01 -10.25
N THR A 172 15.68 -27.69 -9.24
CA THR A 172 14.89 -28.92 -9.41
C THR A 172 13.49 -28.77 -8.82
N GLN A 173 12.51 -29.45 -9.41
CA GLN A 173 11.13 -29.47 -8.90
C GLN A 173 11.06 -30.02 -7.47
N LYS A 174 11.93 -30.97 -7.12
CA LYS A 174 11.99 -31.56 -5.77
C LYS A 174 12.40 -30.52 -4.73
N GLU A 175 13.48 -29.78 -4.96
CA GLU A 175 13.93 -28.73 -4.03
C GLU A 175 12.93 -27.56 -3.99
N GLN A 176 12.36 -27.18 -5.13
CA GLN A 176 11.29 -26.18 -5.18
C GLN A 176 10.10 -26.58 -4.31
N SER A 177 9.62 -27.83 -4.44
CA SER A 177 8.48 -28.33 -3.67
C SER A 177 8.78 -28.44 -2.18
N LYS A 178 10.01 -28.84 -1.81
CA LYS A 178 10.48 -28.84 -0.41
C LYS A 178 10.42 -27.44 0.19
N HIS A 179 11.02 -26.45 -0.48
CA HIS A 179 11.07 -25.09 0.04
C HIS A 179 9.69 -24.42 0.06
N LEU A 180 8.83 -24.68 -0.93
CA LEU A 180 7.42 -24.24 -0.90
C LEU A 180 6.65 -24.84 0.28
N THR A 181 6.84 -26.13 0.55
CA THR A 181 6.21 -26.80 1.71
C THR A 181 6.64 -26.13 3.01
N ASN A 182 7.94 -25.84 3.15
CA ASN A 182 8.47 -25.17 4.34
C ASN A 182 7.95 -23.73 4.50
N ALA A 183 7.78 -22.99 3.40
CA ALA A 183 7.14 -21.67 3.43
C ALA A 183 5.72 -21.75 4.00
N PHE A 184 4.91 -22.70 3.53
CA PHE A 184 3.57 -22.91 4.07
C PHE A 184 3.56 -23.41 5.52
N ILE A 185 4.57 -24.18 5.95
CA ILE A 185 4.70 -24.59 7.36
C ILE A 185 4.91 -23.35 8.25
N PHE A 186 5.80 -22.43 7.86
CA PHE A 186 6.01 -21.19 8.62
C PHE A 186 4.74 -20.32 8.64
N ARG A 187 4.06 -20.18 7.51
CA ARG A 187 2.77 -19.49 7.43
C ARG A 187 1.71 -20.11 8.34
N LYS A 188 1.47 -21.42 8.23
CA LYS A 188 0.47 -22.14 9.04
C LYS A 188 0.80 -22.10 10.53
N TYR A 189 2.08 -22.15 10.90
CA TYR A 189 2.49 -21.96 12.29
C TYR A 189 2.21 -20.52 12.76
N ARG A 190 2.51 -19.50 11.95
CA ARG A 190 2.14 -18.10 12.24
C ARG A 190 0.64 -17.96 12.42
N ASN A 191 -0.18 -18.57 11.56
CA ASN A 191 -1.63 -18.54 11.70
C ASN A 191 -2.13 -19.26 12.96
N ALA A 192 -1.48 -20.35 13.37
CA ALA A 192 -1.84 -21.06 14.60
C ALA A 192 -1.60 -20.22 15.87
N ILE A 193 -0.52 -19.43 15.91
CA ILE A 193 -0.23 -18.54 17.05
C ILE A 193 -0.97 -17.20 16.97
N PHE A 194 -1.47 -16.81 15.79
CA PHE A 194 -2.32 -15.64 15.56
C PHE A 194 -3.59 -16.04 14.78
N PRO A 195 -4.62 -16.63 15.41
CA PRO A 195 -5.75 -17.23 14.69
C PRO A 195 -6.47 -16.29 13.71
N GLU A 196 -6.64 -15.01 14.05
CA GLU A 196 -7.28 -14.03 13.15
C GLU A 196 -6.47 -13.77 11.87
N SER A 197 -5.16 -14.04 11.87
CA SER A 197 -4.30 -13.80 10.71
C SER A 197 -4.69 -14.61 9.48
N TYR A 198 -5.35 -15.76 9.67
CA TYR A 198 -5.79 -16.59 8.55
C TYR A 198 -6.77 -15.84 7.63
N ASP A 199 -7.70 -15.09 8.21
CA ASP A 199 -8.66 -14.28 7.44
C ASP A 199 -8.10 -12.90 7.07
N THR A 200 -7.39 -12.24 7.99
CA THR A 200 -6.89 -10.88 7.74
C THR A 200 -5.77 -10.84 6.71
N GLU A 201 -4.88 -11.84 6.69
CA GLU A 201 -3.87 -11.93 5.64
C GLU A 201 -4.52 -12.20 4.27
N ASN A 202 -5.51 -13.11 4.21
CA ASN A 202 -6.19 -13.45 2.97
C ASN A 202 -6.90 -12.25 2.33
N GLN A 203 -7.52 -11.38 3.13
CA GLN A 203 -8.16 -10.16 2.63
C GLN A 203 -7.15 -9.25 1.91
N LEU A 204 -5.95 -9.07 2.47
CA LEU A 204 -4.91 -8.27 1.83
C LEU A 204 -4.31 -8.98 0.62
N GLU A 205 -4.17 -10.31 0.64
CA GLU A 205 -3.70 -11.09 -0.50
C GLU A 205 -4.68 -11.05 -1.69
N LEU A 206 -6.00 -11.10 -1.43
CA LEU A 206 -7.03 -10.88 -2.45
C LEU A 206 -7.02 -9.43 -2.98
N ASN A 207 -6.74 -8.45 -2.12
CA ASN A 207 -6.75 -7.04 -2.49
C ASN A 207 -5.47 -6.64 -3.27
N GLU A 208 -4.31 -6.76 -2.63
CA GLU A 208 -3.01 -6.29 -3.12
C GLU A 208 -2.20 -7.42 -3.78
N GLY A 209 -2.32 -8.65 -3.27
CA GLY A 209 -1.57 -9.79 -3.78
C GLY A 209 -1.96 -10.17 -5.20
N LEU A 210 -3.26 -10.17 -5.52
CA LEU A 210 -3.76 -10.40 -6.89
C LEU A 210 -3.42 -9.27 -7.85
N ALA A 211 -3.44 -8.02 -7.38
CA ALA A 211 -3.01 -6.86 -8.17
C ALA A 211 -1.53 -6.97 -8.55
N GLU A 212 -0.68 -7.30 -7.57
CA GLU A 212 0.75 -7.47 -7.80
C GLU A 212 1.07 -8.69 -8.67
N TYR A 213 0.37 -9.81 -8.46
CA TYR A 213 0.50 -10.98 -9.33
C TYR A 213 0.12 -10.65 -10.78
N THR A 214 -0.96 -9.89 -10.98
CA THR A 214 -1.40 -9.43 -12.29
C THR A 214 -0.36 -8.55 -12.97
N GLY A 215 0.19 -7.57 -12.23
CA GLY A 215 1.29 -6.73 -12.70
C GLY A 215 2.52 -7.55 -13.09
N PHE A 216 2.90 -8.52 -12.26
CA PHE A 216 4.01 -9.42 -12.53
C PHE A 216 3.79 -10.25 -13.80
N MET A 217 2.62 -10.86 -13.99
CA MET A 217 2.34 -11.66 -15.18
C MET A 217 2.33 -10.81 -16.45
N ILE A 218 1.68 -9.63 -16.42
CA ILE A 218 1.61 -8.73 -17.58
C ILE A 218 2.98 -8.16 -17.95
N SER A 219 3.88 -7.96 -16.98
CA SER A 219 5.25 -7.52 -17.30
C SER A 219 6.00 -8.48 -18.25
N ASN A 220 5.58 -9.75 -18.33
CA ASN A 220 6.15 -10.78 -19.20
C ASN A 220 7.67 -10.94 -19.04
N ARG A 221 8.13 -11.01 -17.78
CA ARG A 221 9.54 -11.26 -17.45
C ARG A 221 9.94 -12.67 -17.89
N ASN A 222 11.12 -12.79 -18.50
CA ASN A 222 11.73 -14.10 -18.73
C ASN A 222 12.14 -14.78 -17.39
N LYS A 223 12.48 -16.06 -17.43
CA LYS A 223 12.78 -16.86 -16.22
C LYS A 223 13.85 -16.23 -15.30
N GLU A 224 14.92 -15.69 -15.87
CA GLU A 224 16.02 -15.11 -15.07
C GLU A 224 15.62 -13.75 -14.51
N ALA A 225 14.97 -12.90 -15.31
CA ALA A 225 14.45 -11.62 -14.84
C ALA A 225 13.39 -11.79 -13.74
N ALA A 226 12.51 -12.80 -13.86
CA ALA A 226 11.53 -13.14 -12.84
C ALA A 226 12.20 -13.59 -11.53
N LYS A 227 13.23 -14.45 -11.62
CA LYS A 227 14.02 -14.90 -10.47
C LYS A 227 14.67 -13.72 -9.74
N GLN A 228 15.33 -12.84 -10.49
CA GLN A 228 15.99 -11.65 -9.93
C GLN A 228 14.97 -10.68 -9.32
N HIS A 229 13.84 -10.45 -9.98
CA HIS A 229 12.77 -9.61 -9.47
C HIS A 229 12.29 -10.10 -8.10
N PHE A 230 11.89 -11.37 -7.96
CA PHE A 230 11.40 -11.86 -6.67
C PHE A 230 12.46 -11.84 -5.55
N VAL A 231 13.71 -12.21 -5.86
CA VAL A 231 14.79 -12.14 -4.86
C VAL A 231 15.02 -10.71 -4.39
N ASN A 232 15.04 -9.74 -5.32
CA ASN A 232 15.24 -8.33 -5.01
C ASN A 232 14.05 -7.73 -4.25
N SER A 233 12.82 -8.09 -4.64
CA SER A 233 11.59 -7.66 -3.96
C SER A 233 11.59 -8.13 -2.51
N VAL A 234 11.91 -9.41 -2.24
CA VAL A 234 12.00 -9.94 -0.87
C VAL A 234 13.11 -9.24 -0.07
N ASN A 235 14.32 -9.12 -0.63
CA ASN A 235 15.45 -8.49 0.05
C ASN A 235 15.20 -7.00 0.36
N THR A 236 14.39 -6.33 -0.45
CA THR A 236 13.98 -4.94 -0.21
C THR A 236 12.88 -4.88 0.83
N PHE A 237 11.86 -5.72 0.69
CA PHE A 237 10.71 -5.78 1.59
C PHE A 237 11.08 -6.01 3.05
N ILE A 238 12.03 -6.92 3.34
CA ILE A 238 12.41 -7.22 4.73
C ILE A 238 12.97 -5.99 5.47
N LYS A 239 13.41 -4.96 4.76
CA LYS A 239 13.91 -3.70 5.33
C LYS A 239 12.79 -2.72 5.70
N ASN A 240 11.55 -2.98 5.31
CA ASN A 240 10.42 -2.10 5.62
C ASN A 240 10.20 -1.99 7.13
N PRO A 241 9.94 -0.79 7.67
CA PRO A 241 9.62 -0.58 9.09
C PRO A 241 8.40 -1.35 9.61
N THR A 242 7.44 -1.66 8.75
CA THR A 242 6.26 -2.49 9.04
C THR A 242 5.90 -3.38 7.85
N TYR A 243 5.19 -4.49 8.12
CA TYR A 243 4.74 -5.46 7.13
C TYR A 243 3.21 -5.55 6.98
N VAL A 244 2.45 -4.87 7.85
CA VAL A 244 1.01 -5.05 8.06
C VAL A 244 0.14 -4.81 6.82
N ARG A 245 0.65 -4.02 5.86
CA ARG A 245 0.00 -3.65 4.60
C ARG A 245 0.80 -4.00 3.34
N SER A 246 1.93 -4.68 3.48
CA SER A 246 2.86 -4.85 2.35
C SER A 246 3.37 -6.27 2.12
N PHE A 247 3.04 -7.24 2.99
CA PHE A 247 3.52 -8.62 2.81
C PHE A 247 2.93 -9.28 1.53
N ALA A 248 1.68 -8.94 1.18
CA ALA A 248 0.94 -9.54 0.07
C ALA A 248 1.61 -9.34 -1.30
N TYR A 249 2.34 -8.24 -1.50
CA TYR A 249 3.11 -7.96 -2.73
C TYR A 249 4.26 -8.96 -2.95
N ASN A 250 4.68 -9.69 -1.92
CA ASN A 250 5.73 -10.70 -2.05
C ASN A 250 5.15 -12.11 -2.03
N THR A 251 4.18 -12.41 -1.17
CA THR A 251 3.68 -13.77 -1.02
C THR A 251 2.88 -14.25 -2.23
N THR A 252 1.76 -13.57 -2.53
CA THR A 252 0.81 -14.01 -3.57
C THR A 252 1.46 -14.10 -4.95
N PRO A 253 2.29 -13.14 -5.39
CA PRO A 253 2.96 -13.25 -6.68
C PRO A 253 3.93 -14.42 -6.77
N ILE A 254 4.65 -14.75 -5.69
CA ILE A 254 5.58 -15.89 -5.70
C ILE A 254 4.82 -17.22 -5.75
N TYR A 255 3.82 -17.41 -4.88
CA TYR A 255 2.99 -18.62 -4.91
C TYR A 255 2.25 -18.77 -6.23
N GLY A 256 1.65 -17.68 -6.72
CA GLY A 256 0.96 -17.60 -8.01
C GLY A 256 1.88 -17.91 -9.19
N ASN A 257 3.14 -17.48 -9.17
CA ASN A 257 4.12 -17.82 -10.21
C ASN A 257 4.55 -19.30 -10.18
N PHE A 258 4.54 -19.95 -9.02
CA PHE A 258 4.73 -21.40 -8.97
C PHE A 258 3.51 -22.16 -9.47
N LEU A 259 2.31 -21.71 -9.11
CA LEU A 259 1.08 -22.35 -9.55
C LEU A 259 0.82 -22.14 -11.04
N SER A 260 1.16 -20.97 -11.60
CA SER A 260 0.98 -20.67 -13.04
C SER A 260 1.74 -21.62 -13.97
N LYS A 261 2.81 -22.25 -13.49
CA LYS A 261 3.56 -23.28 -14.24
C LYS A 261 2.80 -24.61 -14.36
N LYS A 262 1.85 -24.87 -13.45
CA LYS A 262 0.97 -26.04 -13.49
C LYS A 262 -0.38 -25.71 -14.10
N ASP A 263 -0.90 -24.53 -13.79
CA ASP A 263 -2.19 -24.03 -14.22
C ASP A 263 -2.08 -22.54 -14.51
N LYS A 264 -1.83 -22.20 -15.78
CA LYS A 264 -1.56 -20.82 -16.23
C LYS A 264 -2.66 -19.83 -15.81
N TYR A 265 -3.90 -20.29 -15.71
CA TYR A 265 -5.08 -19.47 -15.47
C TYR A 265 -5.75 -19.77 -14.13
N TRP A 266 -4.98 -20.23 -13.12
CA TRP A 266 -5.49 -20.53 -11.79
C TRP A 266 -6.27 -19.37 -11.15
N ASN A 267 -5.88 -18.13 -11.45
CA ASN A 267 -6.50 -16.92 -10.92
C ASN A 267 -7.94 -16.71 -11.42
N GLN A 268 -8.35 -17.39 -12.50
CA GLN A 268 -9.75 -17.40 -12.96
C GLN A 268 -10.65 -18.35 -12.16
N LYS A 269 -10.05 -19.22 -11.34
CA LYS A 269 -10.75 -20.28 -10.58
C LYS A 269 -11.00 -19.91 -9.12
N ILE A 270 -10.61 -18.70 -8.73
CA ILE A 270 -10.80 -18.15 -7.39
C ILE A 270 -11.86 -17.05 -7.42
N SER A 271 -12.42 -16.80 -6.25
CA SER A 271 -13.41 -15.78 -5.94
C SER A 271 -13.03 -15.08 -4.63
N ALA A 272 -13.79 -14.07 -4.23
CA ALA A 272 -13.58 -13.38 -2.95
C ALA A 272 -13.75 -14.28 -1.72
N ASP A 273 -14.43 -15.43 -1.86
CA ASP A 273 -14.69 -16.36 -0.76
C ASP A 273 -13.57 -17.40 -0.59
N ASN A 274 -12.62 -17.48 -1.53
CA ASN A 274 -11.51 -18.40 -1.43
C ASN A 274 -10.46 -17.91 -0.43
N ASN A 275 -9.92 -18.84 0.37
CA ASN A 275 -8.66 -18.62 1.06
C ASN A 275 -7.49 -19.00 0.14
N LEU A 276 -6.67 -18.02 -0.26
CA LEU A 276 -5.57 -18.23 -1.20
C LEU A 276 -4.51 -19.19 -0.65
N THR A 277 -4.26 -19.19 0.65
CA THR A 277 -3.31 -20.13 1.26
C THR A 277 -3.76 -21.57 1.05
N ASP A 278 -5.03 -21.87 1.31
CA ASP A 278 -5.56 -23.23 1.15
C ASP A 278 -5.65 -23.61 -0.33
N PHE A 279 -6.08 -22.67 -1.18
CA PHE A 279 -6.10 -22.87 -2.62
C PHE A 279 -4.72 -23.22 -3.17
N PHE A 280 -3.66 -22.51 -2.75
CA PHE A 280 -2.29 -22.82 -3.17
C PHE A 280 -1.81 -24.16 -2.60
N ILE A 281 -2.08 -24.48 -1.34
CA ILE A 281 -1.69 -25.76 -0.73
C ILE A 281 -2.30 -26.94 -1.49
N GLU A 282 -3.59 -26.86 -1.80
CA GLU A 282 -4.32 -27.87 -2.55
C GLU A 282 -3.74 -28.03 -3.96
N ASN A 283 -3.71 -26.95 -4.74
CA ASN A 283 -3.34 -27.01 -6.16
C ASN A 283 -1.83 -27.23 -6.39
N LEU A 284 -0.98 -26.92 -5.41
CA LEU A 284 0.44 -27.27 -5.46
C LEU A 284 0.73 -28.68 -4.93
N ASN A 285 -0.27 -29.40 -4.41
CA ASN A 285 -0.17 -30.72 -3.77
C ASN A 285 0.80 -30.71 -2.57
N ILE A 286 0.70 -29.69 -1.72
CA ILE A 286 1.53 -29.52 -0.53
C ILE A 286 0.91 -30.29 0.64
N LYS A 287 1.74 -31.07 1.34
CA LYS A 287 1.33 -31.79 2.55
C LYS A 287 1.82 -31.05 3.79
N ILE A 288 0.89 -30.50 4.56
CA ILE A 288 1.19 -29.83 5.83
C ILE A 288 1.26 -30.87 6.95
N PRO A 289 2.34 -30.91 7.74
CA PRO A 289 2.46 -31.82 8.88
C PRO A 289 1.50 -31.43 10.01
N THR A 290 1.04 -32.42 10.77
CA THR A 290 0.14 -32.21 11.92
C THR A 290 0.83 -31.45 13.05
N ASP A 291 2.08 -31.80 13.39
CA ASP A 291 2.87 -31.08 14.41
C ASP A 291 3.70 -29.96 13.76
N LEU A 292 3.05 -28.80 13.59
CA LEU A 292 3.68 -27.61 13.05
C LEU A 292 4.84 -27.12 13.93
N LYS A 293 4.68 -27.15 15.26
CA LYS A 293 5.67 -26.60 16.19
C LYS A 293 6.98 -27.40 16.13
N ALA A 294 6.90 -28.72 16.25
CA ALA A 294 8.08 -29.58 16.16
C ALA A 294 8.75 -29.48 14.78
N THR A 295 7.95 -29.36 13.71
CA THR A 295 8.49 -29.22 12.36
C THR A 295 9.21 -27.89 12.18
N VAL A 296 8.62 -26.78 12.63
CA VAL A 296 9.25 -25.45 12.61
C VAL A 296 10.60 -25.49 13.32
N VAL A 297 10.67 -26.03 14.55
CA VAL A 297 11.92 -26.17 15.30
C VAL A 297 12.98 -26.93 14.50
N LYS A 298 12.60 -28.00 13.80
CA LYS A 298 13.51 -28.80 12.98
C LYS A 298 14.07 -28.05 11.77
N ILE A 299 13.24 -27.28 11.08
CA ILE A 299 13.64 -26.61 9.82
C ILE A 299 14.17 -25.19 10.02
N PHE A 300 13.92 -24.59 11.19
CA PHE A 300 14.20 -23.18 11.49
C PHE A 300 15.63 -22.73 11.11
N LYS A 301 16.64 -23.54 11.47
CA LYS A 301 18.05 -23.22 11.17
C LYS A 301 18.37 -23.23 9.67
N GLU A 302 17.63 -23.99 8.86
CA GLU A 302 17.82 -24.03 7.41
C GLU A 302 17.46 -22.68 6.77
N TYR A 303 16.67 -21.82 7.42
CA TYR A 303 16.18 -20.55 6.87
C TYR A 303 16.66 -19.34 7.67
N ASN A 304 17.90 -19.40 8.18
CA ASN A 304 18.56 -18.32 8.91
C ASN A 304 17.82 -17.87 10.18
N GLY A 305 17.08 -18.77 10.82
CA GLY A 305 16.21 -18.38 11.92
C GLY A 305 16.94 -17.74 13.11
N GLU A 306 18.14 -18.19 13.46
CA GLU A 306 18.91 -17.62 14.58
C GLU A 306 19.27 -16.14 14.33
N GLU A 307 19.70 -15.81 13.11
CA GLU A 307 19.99 -14.44 12.67
C GLU A 307 18.71 -13.59 12.66
N ILE A 308 17.61 -14.12 12.10
CA ILE A 308 16.32 -13.43 12.07
C ILE A 308 15.84 -13.08 13.49
N ILE A 309 15.96 -13.99 14.46
CA ILE A 309 15.58 -13.70 15.85
C ILE A 309 16.39 -12.52 16.40
N GLN A 310 17.72 -12.55 16.25
CA GLN A 310 18.59 -11.49 16.78
C GLN A 310 18.25 -10.13 16.18
N GLU A 311 18.03 -10.07 14.87
CA GLU A 311 17.63 -8.83 14.18
C GLU A 311 16.26 -8.34 14.63
N GLU A 312 15.28 -9.24 14.81
CA GLU A 312 13.94 -8.89 15.26
C GLU A 312 13.89 -8.47 16.73
N GLU A 313 14.79 -8.95 17.59
CA GLU A 313 14.98 -8.47 18.95
C GLU A 313 15.50 -7.03 18.99
N ILE A 314 16.51 -6.72 18.17
CA ILE A 314 17.04 -5.36 18.03
C ILE A 314 15.95 -4.43 17.49
N ARG A 315 15.19 -4.87 16.48
CA ARG A 315 14.09 -4.09 15.90
C ARG A 315 12.98 -3.84 16.93
N GLU A 316 12.59 -4.85 17.69
CA GLU A 316 11.57 -4.74 18.73
C GLU A 316 11.95 -3.71 19.80
N ALA A 317 13.22 -3.68 20.23
CA ALA A 317 13.69 -2.68 21.17
C ALA A 317 13.57 -1.25 20.62
N LYS A 318 13.91 -1.05 19.33
CA LYS A 318 13.77 0.27 18.66
C LYS A 318 12.30 0.69 18.51
N ILE A 319 11.40 -0.25 18.19
CA ILE A 319 9.96 0.02 18.08
C ILE A 319 9.41 0.50 19.42
N LYS A 320 9.79 -0.14 20.54
CA LYS A 320 9.34 0.26 21.88
C LYS A 320 9.75 1.69 22.25
N ILE A 321 10.98 2.09 21.93
CA ILE A 321 11.45 3.46 22.14
C ILE A 321 10.60 4.44 21.33
N ARG A 322 10.38 4.17 20.04
CA ARG A 322 9.59 5.03 19.16
C ARG A 322 8.12 5.15 19.59
N ILE A 323 7.51 4.05 20.05
CA ILE A 323 6.15 4.07 20.58
C ILE A 323 6.07 4.96 21.83
N ALA A 324 7.06 4.91 22.72
CA ALA A 324 7.11 5.78 23.89
C ALA A 324 7.25 7.26 23.50
N GLU A 325 8.12 7.56 22.53
CA GLU A 325 8.28 8.92 21.98
C GLU A 325 6.96 9.46 21.39
N TYR A 326 6.24 8.65 20.61
CA TYR A 326 4.97 9.04 20.01
C TYR A 326 3.82 9.16 21.03
N ASN A 327 3.76 8.28 22.03
CA ASN A 327 2.81 8.42 23.14
C ASN A 327 3.01 9.77 23.85
N SER A 328 4.25 10.08 24.16
CA SER A 328 4.60 11.36 24.79
C SER A 328 4.17 12.53 23.90
N LYS A 329 4.52 12.51 22.61
CA LYS A 329 4.32 13.62 21.66
C LYS A 329 2.85 13.87 21.28
N PHE A 330 2.05 12.81 21.10
CA PHE A 330 0.71 12.93 20.50
C PHE A 330 -0.45 12.62 21.44
N ILE A 331 -0.17 12.23 22.69
CA ILE A 331 -1.21 11.85 23.66
C ILE A 331 -0.98 12.51 25.02
N GLU A 332 0.22 12.38 25.58
CA GLU A 332 0.47 12.79 26.98
C GLU A 332 0.80 14.28 27.11
N GLN A 333 1.69 14.80 26.27
CA GLN A 333 2.03 16.22 26.24
C GLN A 333 0.94 17.03 25.55
N PRO A 334 0.86 18.35 25.81
CA PRO A 334 0.01 19.23 25.02
C PRO A 334 0.24 19.02 23.53
N HIS A 335 -0.85 18.84 22.79
CA HIS A 335 -0.85 18.54 21.36
C HIS A 335 -2.02 19.25 20.67
N PHE A 336 -2.12 19.12 19.36
CA PHE A 336 -3.19 19.70 18.57
C PHE A 336 -4.10 18.60 18.04
N GLU A 337 -5.34 18.56 18.52
CA GLU A 337 -6.38 17.67 18.01
C GLU A 337 -7.22 18.35 16.91
N ILE A 338 -7.37 17.66 15.78
CA ILE A 338 -8.17 18.10 14.64
C ILE A 338 -9.25 17.04 14.37
N GLY A 339 -10.52 17.41 14.56
CA GLY A 339 -11.66 16.56 14.20
C GLY A 339 -11.92 16.59 12.70
N PHE A 340 -12.28 15.44 12.14
CA PHE A 340 -12.62 15.32 10.71
C PHE A 340 -14.10 15.61 10.45
N GLU A 341 -14.39 16.21 9.29
CA GLU A 341 -15.76 16.40 8.79
C GLU A 341 -16.03 15.56 7.54
N ASN A 342 -15.15 15.65 6.53
CA ASN A 342 -15.22 14.96 5.24
C ASN A 342 -13.81 14.73 4.70
N MET A 343 -13.01 13.96 5.44
CA MET A 343 -11.59 13.76 5.16
C MET A 343 -11.34 12.95 3.88
N ASN A 344 -10.23 13.26 3.22
CA ASN A 344 -9.52 12.38 2.29
C ASN A 344 -8.03 12.41 2.63
N ILE A 345 -7.38 11.25 2.63
CA ILE A 345 -6.00 11.13 3.10
C ILE A 345 -5.08 10.46 2.07
N SER A 346 -3.78 10.74 2.15
CA SER A 346 -2.69 10.05 1.43
C SER A 346 -1.49 9.90 2.36
N PHE A 347 -0.79 8.77 2.31
CA PHE A 347 0.32 8.43 3.21
C PHE A 347 1.18 7.29 2.62
N ASP A 348 2.36 7.03 3.20
CA ASP A 348 3.14 5.82 2.90
C ASP A 348 2.72 4.64 3.82
N PRO A 349 2.10 3.56 3.29
CA PRO A 349 1.67 2.43 4.13
C PRO A 349 2.84 1.59 4.67
N ARG A 350 4.08 1.83 4.24
CA ARG A 350 5.25 1.02 4.60
C ARG A 350 5.95 1.47 5.88
N ASN A 351 5.57 2.63 6.43
CA ASN A 351 6.25 3.23 7.58
C ASN A 351 5.33 3.57 8.76
N ILE A 352 4.05 3.19 8.71
CA ILE A 352 3.10 3.43 9.79
C ILE A 352 3.49 2.67 11.06
N VAL A 353 3.09 3.22 12.22
CA VAL A 353 3.44 2.67 13.53
C VAL A 353 2.18 2.59 14.41
N PRO A 354 1.61 1.39 14.61
CA PRO A 354 0.50 1.19 15.56
C PRO A 354 0.93 1.50 17.00
N ILE A 355 0.06 2.16 17.76
CA ILE A 355 0.25 2.52 19.17
C ILE A 355 -0.88 1.91 19.99
N GLY A 356 -0.80 0.60 20.22
CA GLY A 356 -1.77 -0.14 21.05
C GLY A 356 -3.22 0.15 20.67
N ASP A 357 -4.03 0.54 21.67
CA ASP A 357 -5.44 0.91 21.52
C ASP A 357 -5.64 2.39 21.15
N LYS A 358 -4.57 3.19 21.04
CA LYS A 358 -4.62 4.65 20.86
C LYS A 358 -4.70 5.09 19.41
N GLY A 359 -4.35 4.22 18.47
CA GLY A 359 -4.40 4.50 17.04
C GLY A 359 -3.08 4.18 16.34
N THR A 360 -2.86 4.84 15.20
CA THR A 360 -1.70 4.60 14.33
C THR A 360 -1.01 5.92 14.02
N VAL A 361 0.30 5.97 14.20
CA VAL A 361 1.11 7.11 13.77
C VAL A 361 1.52 6.97 12.31
N TYR A 362 1.29 8.03 11.56
CA TYR A 362 1.67 8.21 10.17
C TYR A 362 2.85 9.19 10.13
N PRO A 363 4.09 8.74 9.88
CA PRO A 363 5.25 9.63 9.82
C PRO A 363 5.11 10.74 8.78
N ASN A 364 4.51 10.41 7.64
CA ASN A 364 4.13 11.35 6.60
C ASN A 364 2.68 11.11 6.18
N MET A 365 1.95 12.20 5.96
CA MET A 365 0.62 12.14 5.37
C MET A 365 0.15 13.50 4.87
N ARG A 366 -0.81 13.48 3.96
CA ARG A 366 -1.59 14.64 3.55
C ARG A 366 -3.06 14.38 3.82
N VAL A 367 -3.73 15.30 4.49
CA VAL A 367 -5.16 15.24 4.76
C VAL A 367 -5.83 16.45 4.13
N THR A 368 -6.87 16.21 3.34
CA THR A 368 -7.79 17.25 2.88
C THR A 368 -9.14 17.06 3.54
N ASP A 369 -9.74 18.15 4.00
CA ASP A 369 -11.04 18.16 4.65
C ASP A 369 -11.71 19.53 4.42
N ASN A 370 -12.93 19.70 4.90
CA ASN A 370 -13.65 20.97 4.89
C ASN A 370 -12.90 22.09 5.62
N TRP A 371 -12.11 21.75 6.64
CA TRP A 371 -11.29 22.73 7.37
C TRP A 371 -10.07 23.19 6.60
N GLY A 372 -9.59 22.44 5.60
CA GLY A 372 -8.41 22.81 4.82
C GLY A 372 -7.54 21.63 4.43
N VAL A 373 -6.24 21.90 4.34
CA VAL A 373 -5.22 20.91 3.95
C VAL A 373 -4.13 20.85 5.02
N LEU A 374 -3.91 19.66 5.57
CA LEU A 374 -2.82 19.36 6.49
C LEU A 374 -1.76 18.53 5.75
N GLU A 375 -0.51 18.98 5.79
CA GLU A 375 0.66 18.24 5.33
C GLU A 375 1.55 17.91 6.53
N VAL A 376 1.90 16.63 6.68
CA VAL A 376 2.67 16.10 7.80
C VAL A 376 3.89 15.37 7.25
N ASN A 377 5.05 15.68 7.83
CA ASN A 377 6.35 15.08 7.54
C ASN A 377 7.09 14.59 8.80
N ASN A 378 6.58 14.88 10.00
CA ASN A 378 7.18 14.47 11.28
C ASN A 378 6.18 13.86 12.28
N GLY A 379 5.29 12.99 11.75
CA GLY A 379 4.37 12.19 12.54
C GLY A 379 3.05 12.88 12.85
N ALA A 380 1.96 12.10 12.72
CA ALA A 380 0.64 12.43 13.22
C ALA A 380 -0.07 11.14 13.68
N LEU A 381 -0.78 11.20 14.81
CA LEU A 381 -1.55 10.08 15.33
C LEU A 381 -3.00 10.13 14.82
N MET A 382 -3.37 9.17 13.99
CA MET A 382 -4.76 8.92 13.61
C MET A 382 -5.44 8.06 14.68
N PHE A 383 -6.59 8.50 15.19
CA PHE A 383 -7.33 7.73 16.21
C PHE A 383 -8.06 6.52 15.59
N PRO A 384 -8.35 5.45 16.37
CA PRO A 384 -8.83 4.17 15.83
C PRO A 384 -10.17 4.24 15.09
N ASN A 385 -11.04 5.17 15.48
CA ASN A 385 -12.34 5.39 14.87
C ASN A 385 -12.30 6.44 13.75
N TRP A 386 -11.11 6.91 13.36
CA TRP A 386 -10.90 7.82 12.24
C TRP A 386 -11.74 9.11 12.33
N ASN A 387 -12.02 9.57 13.56
CA ASN A 387 -12.82 10.78 13.79
C ASN A 387 -11.95 12.03 14.00
N LYS A 388 -10.67 11.85 14.35
CA LYS A 388 -9.73 12.93 14.62
C LYS A 388 -8.28 12.48 14.44
N ILE A 389 -7.41 13.48 14.36
CA ILE A 389 -5.96 13.31 14.32
C ILE A 389 -5.30 14.19 15.39
N SER A 390 -4.20 13.71 15.94
CA SER A 390 -3.34 14.47 16.85
C SER A 390 -1.98 14.74 16.19
N ILE A 391 -1.54 16.00 16.28
CA ILE A 391 -0.23 16.48 15.83
C ILE A 391 0.44 17.30 16.94
N SER A 392 1.73 17.60 16.80
CA SER A 392 2.42 18.46 17.77
C SER A 392 1.81 19.87 17.81
N ILE A 393 2.04 20.60 18.90
CA ILE A 393 1.54 21.98 19.03
C ILE A 393 2.06 22.89 17.91
N PRO A 394 1.27 23.92 17.52
CA PRO A 394 1.73 24.92 16.56
C PRO A 394 2.92 25.69 17.13
N THR A 395 3.91 25.95 16.27
CA THR A 395 5.03 26.86 16.55
C THR A 395 4.80 28.24 15.96
N LYS A 396 3.93 28.34 14.95
CA LYS A 396 3.52 29.60 14.30
C LYS A 396 2.06 29.55 13.88
N ILE A 397 1.35 30.66 14.07
CA ILE A 397 -0.04 30.86 13.64
C ILE A 397 -0.11 32.18 12.86
N ASN A 398 -0.21 32.10 11.53
CA ASN A 398 -0.21 33.26 10.63
C ASN A 398 -1.48 33.27 9.78
N GLY A 399 -2.58 33.75 10.36
CA GLY A 399 -3.88 33.80 9.68
C GLY A 399 -4.37 32.40 9.33
N GLN A 400 -4.40 32.06 8.04
CA GLN A 400 -4.84 30.77 7.53
C GLN A 400 -3.74 29.72 7.42
N LEU A 401 -2.46 30.11 7.58
CA LEU A 401 -1.35 29.16 7.56
C LEU A 401 -0.86 28.95 8.99
N ILE A 402 -0.93 27.70 9.46
CA ILE A 402 -0.44 27.28 10.76
C ILE A 402 0.67 26.25 10.55
N GLU A 403 1.74 26.38 11.31
CA GLU A 403 2.91 25.50 11.20
C GLU A 403 3.27 24.95 12.58
N GLY A 404 3.80 23.73 12.61
CA GLY A 404 4.39 23.12 13.80
C GLY A 404 5.63 22.32 13.47
N ASP A 405 6.01 21.41 14.36
CA ASP A 405 7.16 20.54 14.15
C ASP A 405 6.88 19.52 13.04
N GLY A 406 7.33 19.85 11.82
CA GLY A 406 7.23 19.01 10.64
C GLY A 406 5.81 18.84 10.10
N TRP A 407 4.95 19.84 10.26
CA TRP A 407 3.64 19.90 9.63
C TRP A 407 3.22 21.33 9.30
N SER A 408 2.35 21.47 8.29
CA SER A 408 1.71 22.72 7.91
C SER A 408 0.21 22.50 7.67
N LEU A 409 -0.60 23.48 8.05
CA LEU A 409 -2.04 23.46 7.96
C LEU A 409 -2.51 24.73 7.26
N GLN A 410 -3.02 24.58 6.04
CA GLN A 410 -3.68 25.64 5.29
C GLN A 410 -5.19 25.60 5.57
N LEU A 411 -5.68 26.51 6.39
CA LEU A 411 -7.08 26.60 6.80
C LEU A 411 -7.97 27.34 5.80
N ASN A 412 -9.19 26.84 5.68
CA ASN A 412 -10.29 27.54 5.05
C ASN A 412 -10.82 28.67 5.96
N LYS A 413 -11.45 29.69 5.36
CA LYS A 413 -11.81 30.97 6.03
C LYS A 413 -12.68 30.83 7.29
N TYR A 414 -13.40 29.72 7.43
CA TYR A 414 -14.37 29.50 8.51
C TYR A 414 -13.82 28.75 9.72
N TYR A 415 -12.50 28.51 9.76
CA TYR A 415 -11.87 27.76 10.83
C TYR A 415 -10.77 28.58 11.49
N THR A 416 -10.61 28.42 12.79
CA THR A 416 -9.50 29.01 13.53
C THR A 416 -8.97 28.02 14.57
N VAL A 417 -7.72 28.22 14.99
CA VAL A 417 -7.04 27.42 15.99
C VAL A 417 -7.16 28.14 17.33
N ILE A 418 -7.61 27.45 18.36
CA ILE A 418 -7.60 27.95 19.74
C ILE A 418 -6.87 26.98 20.66
N ARG A 419 -6.34 27.49 21.77
CA ARG A 419 -5.85 26.67 22.87
C ARG A 419 -6.98 26.44 23.86
N ASP A 420 -7.28 25.18 24.15
CA ASP A 420 -8.19 24.77 25.21
C ASP A 420 -7.49 24.93 26.56
N GLU A 421 -8.05 25.77 27.44
CA GLU A 421 -7.46 26.05 28.75
C GLU A 421 -7.51 24.85 29.70
N THR A 422 -8.44 23.91 29.51
CA THR A 422 -8.60 22.75 30.40
C THR A 422 -7.56 21.67 30.12
N SER A 423 -7.37 21.32 28.84
CA SER A 423 -6.43 20.29 28.41
C SER A 423 -5.05 20.83 28.06
N SER A 424 -4.91 22.16 27.90
CA SER A 424 -3.76 22.83 27.27
C SER A 424 -3.50 22.45 25.80
N ASN A 425 -4.36 21.61 25.20
CA ASN A 425 -4.28 21.23 23.80
C ASN A 425 -4.74 22.37 22.88
N TYR A 426 -4.35 22.29 21.62
CA TYR A 426 -4.93 23.10 20.56
C TYR A 426 -6.07 22.33 19.90
N ILE A 427 -7.09 23.06 19.45
CA ILE A 427 -8.24 22.51 18.72
C ILE A 427 -8.65 23.44 17.58
N LEU A 428 -9.31 22.87 16.56
CA LEU A 428 -9.99 23.65 15.53
C LEU A 428 -11.42 23.97 15.95
N VAL A 429 -11.79 25.24 15.77
CA VAL A 429 -13.18 25.70 15.93
C VAL A 429 -13.70 26.32 14.65
N LYS A 430 -14.97 26.04 14.36
CA LYS A 430 -15.68 26.57 13.20
C LYS A 430 -16.38 27.87 13.58
N ASN A 431 -16.01 28.94 12.91
CA ASN A 431 -16.59 30.27 13.10
C ASN A 431 -18.00 30.30 12.48
N LYS A 432 -19.02 30.05 13.30
CA LYS A 432 -20.44 30.02 12.87
C LYS A 432 -21.01 31.38 12.44
N ASN A 433 -20.25 32.47 12.57
CA ASN A 433 -20.73 33.85 12.39
C ASN A 433 -20.12 34.62 11.20
N ILE A 434 -19.52 33.95 10.20
CA ILE A 434 -19.13 34.62 8.95
C ILE A 434 -20.15 34.25 7.86
N SER A 435 -21.40 34.64 8.08
CA SER A 435 -22.38 34.77 7.01
C SER A 435 -22.61 36.27 6.82
N LEU A 436 -22.38 36.73 5.58
CA LEU A 436 -22.53 38.11 5.08
C LEU A 436 -21.42 39.08 5.48
N LEU A 437 -20.37 39.12 4.66
CA LEU A 437 -19.76 40.36 4.16
C LEU A 437 -19.29 40.15 2.73
#